data_AF-A0A9Q3JCI3-F1
#
_entry.id   AF-A0A9Q3JCI3-F1
#
_cell.length_a   1.000
_cell.length_b   1.000
_cell.length_c   1.000
_cell.angle_alpha   90.00
_cell.angle_beta   90.00
_cell.angle_gamma   90.00
#
_symmetry.space_group_name_H-M   'P 1'
#
loop_
_entity.id
_entity.type
_entity.pdbx_description
1 polymer ?
#
loop_
_entity_poly.entity_id
_entity_poly.type
_entity_poly.pdbx_seq_one_letter_code
_entity_poly.pdbx_strand_id
1 'polypeptide(L)'
;MLDRLLPELLDKVLLELDLSDLIKFSNLAKFSHQHLFGNPIRQHLWHSIYLKYFDPPQDFNFHHQTDLIRSNHKDSIDSIKLQEKISSEENSLTFLDWKSIVQERFILYYSLTNLDDDWVQKRLIKYFPKSDLLNLYSIIFEIFNTSIIRSNPSNHSNLDQSLNISFIQNLFLYSPAQFRILHYSGLNHHHQPLFAMRPSLNNPLVISAAKLHTIYGLTSFDLNRPRTRGLARESCYALANYHPNNFYGPFMPDQSGKVNWAHLESLSILVRLYIYHLRQKALERISNRSTSLNQLDSNTFSNPQINHSSNNINHHSNHIFNHSFDSSILDHSINSQPLPFDESDKPAEIDWPILNGLWTANPNTQLMHPDYDHPPYPWPPSNGIPIDLNHYDWAGVTGKWLRIVCFLDYRDLHAYNFTNDGPRPTLDEHKEALRAMTLDLEVTSIGQRPNGRYPLPACLQEDIPNRPPIYFKGTLTYNLDPASLPIEGQTMASLGGCVSCTADGEVRWTVVSTLSGMNRWASEGIQVGGPRSKWGVLGAWTDINRNDKEGPAGPFYFFKIEY
;
A
#
# COMPACT_ATOMS: atom_id res chain seq x y z
N MET A 1 -12.57 -37.08 31.96
CA MET A 1 -12.29 -36.20 33.12
C MET A 1 -12.71 -34.77 32.84
N LEU A 2 -12.42 -34.21 31.65
CA LEU A 2 -12.87 -32.87 31.26
C LEU A 2 -14.40 -32.75 31.08
N ASP A 3 -15.06 -33.84 30.72
CA ASP A 3 -16.51 -33.98 30.56
C ASP A 3 -17.31 -33.85 31.87
N ARG A 4 -16.62 -33.85 33.02
CA ARG A 4 -17.22 -33.71 34.36
C ARG A 4 -16.99 -32.35 35.00
N LEU A 5 -16.23 -31.46 34.35
CA LEU A 5 -16.00 -30.11 34.84
C LEU A 5 -17.28 -29.27 34.69
N LEU A 6 -17.47 -28.34 35.62
CA LEU A 6 -18.48 -27.30 35.47
C LEU A 6 -18.18 -26.48 34.21
N PRO A 7 -19.20 -26.14 33.39
CA PRO A 7 -19.01 -25.39 32.17
C PRO A 7 -18.14 -24.13 32.30
N GLU A 8 -18.32 -23.39 33.39
CA GLU A 8 -17.63 -22.13 33.66
C GLU A 8 -16.13 -22.35 33.95
N LEU A 9 -15.77 -23.47 34.57
CA LEU A 9 -14.38 -23.84 34.80
C LEU A 9 -13.72 -24.29 33.49
N LEU A 10 -14.46 -25.01 32.66
CA LEU A 10 -13.96 -25.38 31.34
C LEU A 10 -13.79 -24.15 30.45
N ASP A 11 -14.72 -23.21 30.46
CA ASP A 11 -14.63 -21.93 29.74
C ASP A 11 -13.35 -21.17 30.14
N LYS A 12 -13.02 -21.11 31.43
CA LYS A 12 -11.75 -20.51 31.91
C LYS A 12 -10.52 -21.22 31.34
N VAL A 13 -10.53 -22.56 31.29
CA VAL A 13 -9.42 -23.31 30.69
C VAL A 13 -9.31 -23.04 29.19
N LEU A 14 -10.44 -22.99 28.48
CA LEU A 14 -10.48 -22.73 27.05
C LEU A 14 -10.00 -21.31 26.70
N LEU A 15 -10.26 -20.34 27.56
CA LEU A 15 -9.75 -18.97 27.39
C LEU A 15 -8.23 -18.86 27.51
N GLU A 16 -7.53 -19.84 28.07
CA GLU A 16 -6.06 -19.87 28.11
C GLU A 16 -5.45 -20.43 26.82
N LEU A 17 -6.17 -21.26 26.08
CA LEU A 17 -5.68 -21.92 24.85
C LEU A 17 -5.49 -20.94 23.70
N ASP A 18 -4.58 -21.23 22.77
CA ASP A 18 -4.42 -20.48 21.52
C ASP A 18 -5.49 -20.88 20.47
N LEU A 19 -5.58 -20.17 19.32
CA LEU A 19 -6.51 -20.54 18.25
C LEU A 19 -6.24 -21.98 17.75
N SER A 20 -4.96 -22.35 17.63
CA SER A 20 -4.56 -23.68 17.13
C SER A 20 -5.09 -24.80 18.03
N ASP A 21 -4.99 -24.64 19.34
CA ASP A 21 -5.37 -25.60 20.36
C ASP A 21 -6.87 -25.62 20.58
N LEU A 22 -7.57 -24.48 20.44
CA LEU A 22 -9.03 -24.44 20.39
C LEU A 22 -9.56 -25.27 19.22
N ILE A 23 -8.94 -25.19 18.04
CA ILE A 23 -9.30 -26.04 16.90
C ILE A 23 -9.06 -27.51 17.23
N LYS A 24 -7.88 -27.88 17.76
CA LYS A 24 -7.58 -29.27 18.13
C LYS A 24 -8.55 -29.81 19.18
N PHE A 25 -8.85 -29.03 20.21
CA PHE A 25 -9.80 -29.38 21.26
C PHE A 25 -11.19 -29.66 20.69
N SER A 26 -11.66 -28.81 19.77
CA SER A 26 -12.97 -28.99 19.13
C SER A 26 -13.11 -30.30 18.34
N ASN A 27 -11.99 -30.88 17.91
CA ASN A 27 -11.92 -32.13 17.16
C ASN A 27 -11.64 -33.36 18.04
N LEU A 28 -11.40 -33.19 19.35
CA LEU A 28 -10.98 -34.26 20.24
C LEU A 28 -12.10 -35.26 20.57
N ALA A 29 -13.31 -34.76 20.84
CA ALA A 29 -14.45 -35.57 21.25
C ALA A 29 -15.79 -34.88 20.97
N LYS A 30 -16.88 -35.66 20.91
CA LYS A 30 -18.25 -35.15 20.74
C LYS A 30 -18.60 -34.11 21.82
N PHE A 31 -18.23 -34.36 23.08
CA PHE A 31 -18.44 -33.43 24.19
C PHE A 31 -17.73 -32.09 23.96
N SER A 32 -16.46 -32.09 23.51
CA SER A 32 -15.70 -30.86 23.25
C SER A 32 -16.34 -30.03 22.14
N HIS A 33 -16.76 -30.70 21.06
CA HIS A 33 -17.48 -30.07 19.96
C HIS A 33 -18.84 -29.51 20.44
N GLN A 34 -19.58 -30.27 21.24
CA GLN A 34 -20.86 -29.82 21.82
C GLN A 34 -20.68 -28.67 22.81
N HIS A 35 -19.58 -28.63 23.57
CA HIS A 35 -19.31 -27.56 24.54
C HIS A 35 -19.03 -26.23 23.83
N LEU A 36 -18.22 -26.25 22.77
CA LEU A 36 -17.94 -25.06 21.96
C LEU A 36 -19.16 -24.70 21.10
N PHE A 37 -19.64 -25.61 20.26
CA PHE A 37 -20.58 -25.29 19.19
C PHE A 37 -22.04 -25.69 19.46
N GLY A 38 -22.32 -26.50 20.48
CA GLY A 38 -23.65 -27.06 20.71
C GLY A 38 -24.62 -26.14 21.45
N ASN A 39 -24.14 -25.12 22.17
CA ASN A 39 -25.00 -24.24 22.96
C ASN A 39 -24.97 -22.78 22.46
N PRO A 40 -25.99 -22.32 21.72
CA PRO A 40 -26.04 -20.96 21.17
C PRO A 40 -26.17 -19.86 22.23
N ILE A 41 -26.49 -20.21 23.48
CA ILE A 41 -26.61 -19.25 24.61
C ILE A 41 -25.23 -18.82 25.12
N ARG A 42 -24.15 -19.57 24.81
CA ARG A 42 -22.79 -19.30 25.31
C ARG A 42 -22.04 -18.20 24.56
N GLN A 43 -22.73 -17.11 24.28
CA GLN A 43 -22.17 -15.99 23.55
C GLN A 43 -21.12 -15.22 24.37
N HIS A 44 -21.15 -15.33 25.70
CA HIS A 44 -20.11 -14.76 26.58
C HIS A 44 -18.74 -15.39 26.33
N LEU A 45 -18.66 -16.73 26.22
CA LEU A 45 -17.41 -17.43 25.93
C LEU A 45 -16.88 -17.02 24.56
N TRP A 46 -17.74 -17.01 23.54
CA TRP A 46 -17.34 -16.65 22.18
C TRP A 46 -16.93 -15.19 22.05
N HIS A 47 -17.59 -14.28 22.75
CA HIS A 47 -17.18 -12.89 22.86
C HIS A 47 -15.81 -12.75 23.54
N SER A 48 -15.57 -13.45 24.65
CA SER A 48 -14.26 -13.45 25.32
C SER A 48 -13.15 -14.04 24.45
N ILE A 49 -13.44 -15.12 23.70
CA ILE A 49 -12.51 -15.68 22.70
C ILE A 49 -12.25 -14.64 21.60
N TYR A 50 -13.28 -13.96 21.10
CA TYR A 50 -13.14 -12.94 20.07
C TYR A 50 -12.15 -11.85 20.51
N LEU A 51 -12.36 -11.25 21.69
CA LEU A 51 -11.53 -10.15 22.20
C LEU A 51 -10.07 -10.56 22.50
N LYS A 52 -9.80 -11.86 22.65
CA LYS A 52 -8.45 -12.40 22.80
C LYS A 52 -7.65 -12.35 21.48
N TYR A 53 -8.31 -12.44 20.33
CA TYR A 53 -7.66 -12.58 19.02
C TYR A 53 -7.96 -11.47 18.02
N PHE A 54 -8.98 -10.66 18.29
CA PHE A 54 -9.49 -9.66 17.37
C PHE A 54 -9.75 -8.35 18.10
N ASP A 55 -9.73 -7.28 17.33
CA ASP A 55 -10.05 -5.96 17.84
C ASP A 55 -11.55 -5.84 18.15
N PRO A 56 -11.93 -5.16 19.23
CA PRO A 56 -13.32 -4.91 19.54
C PRO A 56 -14.00 -4.15 18.38
N PRO A 57 -15.23 -4.51 18.01
CA PRO A 57 -15.95 -3.80 16.96
C PRO A 57 -16.15 -2.33 17.35
N GLN A 58 -15.88 -1.43 16.42
CA GLN A 58 -16.14 -0.01 16.56
C GLN A 58 -17.64 0.24 16.36
N ASP A 59 -18.42 -0.02 17.42
CA ASP A 59 -19.74 0.52 17.74
C ASP A 59 -20.40 -0.33 18.85
N PHE A 60 -19.88 -0.18 20.06
CA PHE A 60 -20.56 -0.56 21.30
C PHE A 60 -20.27 0.48 22.39
N ASN A 61 -20.53 1.76 22.10
CA ASN A 61 -20.69 2.73 23.16
C ASN A 61 -21.99 2.42 23.92
N PHE A 62 -21.86 1.65 25.00
CA PHE A 62 -22.92 1.38 25.99
C PHE A 62 -23.33 2.63 26.82
N HIS A 63 -23.09 3.83 26.30
CA HIS A 63 -23.41 5.09 26.95
C HIS A 63 -24.12 6.03 25.99
N HIS A 64 -25.37 5.73 25.65
CA HIS A 64 -26.39 6.75 25.35
C HIS A 64 -27.79 6.13 25.47
N GLN A 65 -28.19 5.86 26.71
CA GLN A 65 -29.62 5.90 27.04
C GLN A 65 -29.99 7.37 27.28
N THR A 66 -30.12 8.13 26.19
CA THR A 66 -30.86 9.39 26.02
C THR A 66 -30.28 10.07 24.78
N ASP A 67 -30.93 9.85 23.64
CA ASP A 67 -31.32 10.89 22.68
C ASP A 67 -31.63 10.25 21.33
N LEU A 68 -32.88 9.77 21.24
CA LEU A 68 -33.55 9.42 20.01
C LEU A 68 -33.74 10.68 19.15
N ILE A 69 -32.80 11.00 18.26
CA ILE A 69 -33.10 11.77 17.05
C ILE A 69 -32.34 11.17 15.86
N ARG A 70 -33.07 10.32 15.13
CA ARG A 70 -32.97 10.04 13.68
C ARG A 70 -31.65 10.42 12.99
N SER A 71 -30.74 9.47 12.88
CA SER A 71 -29.80 9.39 11.75
C SER A 71 -29.92 8.02 11.10
N ASN A 72 -31.02 7.81 10.36
CA ASN A 72 -30.97 6.88 9.25
C ASN A 72 -29.99 7.48 8.24
N HIS A 73 -28.83 6.86 7.99
CA HIS A 73 -28.22 6.75 6.66
C HIS A 73 -26.85 6.04 6.72
N LYS A 74 -26.79 4.92 6.01
CA LYS A 74 -25.67 4.32 5.27
C LYS A 74 -24.36 5.14 5.29
N ASP A 75 -23.47 4.80 6.20
CA ASP A 75 -22.05 5.13 6.10
C ASP A 75 -21.24 3.83 5.92
N SER A 76 -20.37 3.85 4.90
CA SER A 76 -19.41 2.80 4.50
C SER A 76 -19.99 1.51 3.89
N ILE A 77 -19.70 1.29 2.60
CA ILE A 77 -20.02 0.08 1.84
C ILE A 77 -19.23 -1.16 2.31
N ASP A 78 -18.23 -0.99 3.18
CA ASP A 78 -17.30 -2.05 3.56
C ASP A 78 -17.47 -2.54 5.02
N SER A 79 -18.25 -1.84 5.84
CA SER A 79 -18.80 -2.34 7.13
C SER A 79 -20.11 -3.11 6.96
N ILE A 80 -20.57 -3.21 5.70
CA ILE A 80 -21.89 -3.72 5.34
C ILE A 80 -22.11 -5.16 5.79
N LYS A 81 -21.14 -6.08 5.89
CA LYS A 81 -21.48 -7.46 6.32
C LYS A 81 -21.88 -7.59 7.80
N LEU A 82 -21.34 -6.75 8.66
CA LEU A 82 -21.78 -6.65 10.06
C LEU A 82 -23.11 -5.88 10.19
N GLN A 83 -23.35 -4.89 9.32
CA GLN A 83 -24.56 -4.07 9.31
C GLN A 83 -25.73 -4.60 8.43
N GLU A 84 -25.49 -5.45 7.43
CA GLU A 84 -26.54 -6.07 6.58
C GLU A 84 -27.22 -7.22 7.32
N LYS A 85 -26.49 -7.94 8.17
CA LYS A 85 -27.08 -8.83 9.19
C LYS A 85 -28.04 -8.08 10.14
N ILE A 86 -27.98 -6.74 10.18
CA ILE A 86 -28.79 -5.86 11.04
C ILE A 86 -30.00 -5.26 10.30
N SER A 87 -30.07 -5.36 8.95
CA SER A 87 -31.09 -4.62 8.17
C SER A 87 -32.27 -5.44 7.62
N SER A 88 -32.32 -6.76 7.86
CA SER A 88 -33.45 -7.61 7.49
C SER A 88 -34.21 -8.10 8.72
N GLU A 89 -34.88 -7.20 9.43
CA GLU A 89 -36.09 -7.38 10.26
C GLU A 89 -36.19 -6.23 11.27
N GLU A 90 -37.00 -5.22 10.93
CA GLU A 90 -37.38 -4.15 11.86
C GLU A 90 -38.09 -4.77 13.09
N ASN A 91 -37.38 -4.84 14.23
CA ASN A 91 -37.86 -4.95 15.63
C ASN A 91 -37.09 -5.92 16.55
N SER A 92 -35.86 -6.33 16.24
CA SER A 92 -35.00 -6.98 17.24
C SER A 92 -33.74 -6.16 17.47
N LEU A 93 -33.44 -5.87 18.74
CA LEU A 93 -32.07 -5.55 19.18
C LEU A 93 -31.23 -6.78 18.85
N THR A 94 -30.70 -6.86 17.62
CA THR A 94 -30.03 -8.04 17.08
C THR A 94 -28.71 -8.25 17.82
N PHE A 95 -28.71 -9.21 18.73
CA PHE A 95 -27.55 -9.71 19.43
C PHE A 95 -26.52 -10.24 18.39
N LEU A 96 -25.29 -9.72 18.36
CA LEU A 96 -24.24 -10.26 17.48
C LEU A 96 -23.99 -11.73 17.79
N ASP A 97 -23.99 -12.57 16.76
CA ASP A 97 -23.62 -13.97 16.90
C ASP A 97 -22.10 -14.15 16.90
N TRP A 98 -21.49 -13.92 18.06
CA TRP A 98 -20.05 -14.07 18.29
C TRP A 98 -19.53 -15.45 17.90
N LYS A 99 -20.33 -16.49 18.15
CA LYS A 99 -19.99 -17.86 17.76
C LYS A 99 -19.73 -17.94 16.26
N SER A 100 -20.65 -17.44 15.44
CA SER A 100 -20.51 -17.50 13.98
C SER A 100 -19.31 -16.68 13.48
N ILE A 101 -19.12 -15.46 13.99
CA ILE A 101 -18.00 -14.60 13.61
C ILE A 101 -16.66 -15.29 13.94
N VAL A 102 -16.52 -15.79 15.16
CA VAL A 102 -15.31 -16.48 15.60
C VAL A 102 -15.08 -17.74 14.78
N GLN A 103 -16.13 -18.54 14.54
CA GLN A 103 -16.04 -19.76 13.74
C GLN A 103 -15.58 -19.48 12.29
N GLU A 104 -16.09 -18.44 11.64
CA GLU A 104 -15.67 -18.04 10.29
C GLU A 104 -14.18 -17.67 10.25
N ARG A 105 -13.71 -16.88 11.23
CA ARG A 105 -12.30 -16.48 11.33
C ARG A 105 -11.39 -17.66 11.70
N PHE A 106 -11.86 -18.61 12.51
CA PHE A 106 -11.15 -19.87 12.77
C PHE A 106 -10.99 -20.72 11.51
N ILE A 107 -12.06 -20.87 10.72
CA ILE A 107 -12.03 -21.61 9.46
C ILE A 107 -11.05 -20.96 8.49
N LEU A 108 -11.05 -19.62 8.41
CA LEU A 108 -10.08 -18.86 7.62
C LEU A 108 -8.65 -19.15 8.06
N TYR A 109 -8.34 -19.00 9.35
CA TYR A 109 -7.03 -19.30 9.92
C TYR A 109 -6.60 -20.74 9.59
N TYR A 110 -7.44 -21.72 9.94
CA TYR A 110 -7.16 -23.13 9.71
C TYR A 110 -6.91 -23.47 8.25
N SER A 111 -7.60 -22.80 7.33
CA SER A 111 -7.48 -23.05 5.89
C SER A 111 -6.17 -22.56 5.30
N LEU A 112 -5.59 -21.48 5.85
CA LEU A 112 -4.42 -20.81 5.28
C LEU A 112 -3.11 -21.11 6.02
N THR A 113 -3.15 -21.38 7.33
CA THR A 113 -1.92 -21.55 8.13
C THR A 113 -1.38 -22.98 8.09
N ASN A 114 -0.64 -23.31 7.03
CA ASN A 114 0.16 -24.53 6.96
C ASN A 114 1.39 -24.34 6.05
N LEU A 115 2.47 -25.05 6.36
CA LEU A 115 3.69 -25.09 5.53
C LEU A 115 3.50 -25.97 4.28
N ASP A 116 2.60 -26.95 4.34
CA ASP A 116 2.32 -27.87 3.25
C ASP A 116 1.20 -27.34 2.34
N ASP A 117 1.57 -27.12 1.07
CA ASP A 117 0.71 -26.57 0.03
C ASP A 117 -0.47 -27.48 -0.33
N ASP A 118 -0.29 -28.81 -0.31
CA ASP A 118 -1.37 -29.77 -0.56
C ASP A 118 -2.42 -29.71 0.55
N TRP A 119 -2.00 -29.48 1.79
CA TRP A 119 -2.92 -29.30 2.91
C TRP A 119 -3.72 -28.01 2.80
N VAL A 120 -3.07 -26.89 2.47
CA VAL A 120 -3.76 -25.62 2.22
C VAL A 120 -4.76 -25.79 1.08
N GLN A 121 -4.38 -26.43 -0.02
CA GLN A 121 -5.27 -26.70 -1.14
C GLN A 121 -6.50 -27.52 -0.72
N LYS A 122 -6.30 -28.64 -0.01
CA LYS A 122 -7.41 -29.50 0.44
C LYS A 122 -8.35 -28.77 1.38
N ARG A 123 -7.83 -27.95 2.29
CA ARG A 123 -8.66 -27.15 3.22
C ARG A 123 -9.40 -26.04 2.52
N LEU A 124 -8.76 -25.33 1.60
CA LEU A 124 -9.42 -24.34 0.75
C LEU A 124 -10.57 -24.97 -0.05
N ILE A 125 -10.35 -26.11 -0.71
CA ILE A 125 -11.42 -26.81 -1.45
C ILE A 125 -12.56 -27.22 -0.50
N LYS A 126 -12.24 -27.64 0.72
CA LYS A 126 -13.22 -28.09 1.71
C LYS A 126 -14.08 -26.95 2.28
N TYR A 127 -13.46 -25.83 2.66
CA TYR A 127 -14.13 -24.77 3.41
C TYR A 127 -14.48 -23.55 2.56
N PHE A 128 -13.75 -23.31 1.47
CA PHE A 128 -13.94 -22.21 0.53
C PHE A 128 -13.87 -22.74 -0.91
N PRO A 129 -14.84 -23.59 -1.34
CA PRO A 129 -14.90 -24.08 -2.71
C PRO A 129 -14.92 -22.90 -3.70
N LYS A 130 -14.63 -23.15 -4.99
CA LYS A 130 -14.52 -22.07 -6.00
C LYS A 130 -15.70 -21.09 -6.01
N SER A 131 -16.92 -21.55 -5.72
CA SER A 131 -18.13 -20.72 -5.63
C SER A 131 -18.14 -19.77 -4.43
N ASP A 132 -17.39 -20.06 -3.37
CA ASP A 132 -17.36 -19.33 -2.10
C ASP A 132 -16.00 -18.68 -1.81
N LEU A 133 -15.02 -18.81 -2.71
CA LEU A 133 -13.69 -18.21 -2.54
C LEU A 133 -13.76 -16.67 -2.44
N LEU A 134 -14.79 -16.04 -3.01
CA LEU A 134 -15.00 -14.60 -2.86
C LEU A 134 -15.38 -14.21 -1.42
N ASN A 135 -16.07 -15.10 -0.70
CA ASN A 135 -16.39 -14.89 0.70
C ASN A 135 -15.13 -14.90 1.58
N LEU A 136 -14.14 -15.74 1.25
CA LEU A 136 -12.83 -15.71 1.92
C LEU A 136 -12.20 -14.31 1.83
N TYR A 137 -12.18 -13.68 0.65
CA TYR A 137 -11.65 -12.32 0.51
C TYR A 137 -12.49 -11.31 1.29
N SER A 138 -13.81 -11.48 1.31
CA SER A 138 -14.70 -10.61 2.09
C SER A 138 -14.36 -10.65 3.58
N ILE A 139 -14.13 -11.84 4.15
CA ILE A 139 -13.75 -12.00 5.57
C ILE A 139 -12.40 -11.33 5.84
N ILE A 140 -11.42 -11.50 4.95
CA ILE A 140 -10.10 -10.85 5.09
C ILE A 140 -10.25 -9.33 5.09
N PHE A 141 -10.99 -8.76 4.15
CA PHE A 141 -11.22 -7.32 4.10
C PHE A 141 -12.04 -6.81 5.29
N GLU A 142 -12.99 -7.58 5.80
CA GLU A 142 -13.73 -7.22 7.03
C GLU A 142 -12.79 -7.13 8.24
N ILE A 143 -11.93 -8.13 8.45
CA ILE A 143 -10.94 -8.12 9.53
C ILE A 143 -9.99 -6.92 9.36
N PHE A 144 -9.55 -6.68 8.13
CA PHE A 144 -8.68 -5.55 7.80
C PHE A 144 -9.34 -4.20 8.09
N ASN A 145 -10.60 -4.03 7.69
CA ASN A 145 -11.35 -2.78 7.84
C ASN A 145 -11.76 -2.49 9.29
N THR A 146 -11.74 -3.50 10.16
CA THR A 146 -12.10 -3.39 11.59
C THR A 146 -10.89 -3.33 12.52
N SER A 147 -9.67 -3.16 12.00
CA SER A 147 -8.44 -3.03 12.80
C SER A 147 -8.40 -1.73 13.61
N ILE A 148 -7.90 -1.78 14.86
CA ILE A 148 -7.71 -0.60 15.72
C ILE A 148 -6.32 -0.59 16.37
N ILE A 149 -5.72 0.59 16.60
CA ILE A 149 -4.55 0.69 17.51
C ILE A 149 -5.02 0.54 18.96
N ARG A 150 -4.32 -0.31 19.71
CA ARG A 150 -4.49 -0.40 21.17
C ARG A 150 -3.45 0.49 21.84
N SER A 151 -3.79 1.71 22.24
CA SER A 151 -2.91 2.50 23.11
C SER A 151 -2.85 1.84 24.49
N ASN A 152 -1.71 1.30 24.91
CA ASN A 152 -1.54 0.79 26.27
C ASN A 152 -0.95 1.89 27.17
N PRO A 153 -1.74 2.54 28.05
CA PRO A 153 -1.26 3.67 28.86
C PRO A 153 -0.22 3.29 29.94
N SER A 154 0.13 2.00 30.07
CA SER A 154 0.93 1.48 31.18
C SER A 154 2.30 0.90 30.82
N ASN A 155 2.69 0.82 29.54
CA ASN A 155 4.01 0.30 29.15
C ASN A 155 4.60 1.06 27.95
N HIS A 156 5.64 1.86 28.18
CA HIS A 156 6.41 2.56 27.14
C HIS A 156 7.29 1.64 26.26
N SER A 157 7.13 0.32 26.30
CA SER A 157 8.09 -0.62 25.68
C SER A 157 7.50 -1.84 24.95
N ASN A 158 6.18 -1.96 24.79
CA ASN A 158 5.60 -2.99 23.91
C ASN A 158 4.61 -2.31 22.95
N LEU A 159 4.94 -2.36 21.65
CA LEU A 159 4.24 -1.65 20.59
C LEU A 159 2.73 -1.94 20.59
N ASP A 160 1.97 -0.85 20.51
CA ASP A 160 0.51 -0.77 20.40
C ASP A 160 0.02 -1.45 19.09
N GLN A 161 -0.18 -2.77 19.10
CA GLN A 161 -0.52 -3.54 17.89
C GLN A 161 -2.01 -3.90 17.82
N SER A 162 -2.63 -3.66 16.66
CA SER A 162 -3.94 -4.20 16.29
C SER A 162 -3.91 -5.73 16.24
N LEU A 163 -4.85 -6.39 16.93
CA LEU A 163 -4.95 -7.85 16.87
C LEU A 163 -5.40 -8.33 15.49
N ASN A 164 -6.25 -7.56 14.81
CA ASN A 164 -6.69 -7.89 13.45
C ASN A 164 -5.52 -7.87 12.45
N ILE A 165 -4.61 -6.89 12.57
CA ILE A 165 -3.41 -6.83 11.72
C ILE A 165 -2.49 -8.01 12.01
N SER A 166 -2.22 -8.31 13.28
CA SER A 166 -1.42 -9.48 13.66
C SER A 166 -2.05 -10.79 13.15
N PHE A 167 -3.38 -10.90 13.19
CA PHE A 167 -4.09 -12.04 12.64
C PHE A 167 -3.87 -12.18 11.13
N ILE A 168 -4.02 -11.10 10.36
CA ILE A 168 -3.80 -11.10 8.91
C ILE A 168 -2.34 -11.45 8.56
N GLN A 169 -1.37 -10.92 9.30
CA GLN A 169 0.04 -11.27 9.12
C GLN A 169 0.24 -12.79 9.31
N ASN A 170 -0.37 -13.37 10.33
CA ASN A 170 -0.28 -14.81 10.59
C ASN A 170 -0.94 -15.67 9.49
N LEU A 171 -2.02 -15.20 8.85
CA LEU A 171 -2.65 -15.91 7.73
C LEU A 171 -1.68 -16.14 6.56
N PHE A 172 -0.79 -15.17 6.34
CA PHE A 172 0.13 -15.15 5.19
C PHE A 172 1.59 -15.38 5.59
N LEU A 173 1.83 -15.87 6.81
CA LEU A 173 3.18 -16.19 7.29
C LEU A 173 3.88 -17.22 6.37
N TYR A 174 3.11 -18.15 5.79
CA TYR A 174 3.63 -19.23 4.96
C TYR A 174 3.38 -19.01 3.47
N SER A 175 4.35 -19.43 2.65
CA SER A 175 4.34 -19.29 1.18
C SER A 175 3.10 -19.88 0.48
N PRO A 176 2.52 -21.03 0.91
CA PRO A 176 1.33 -21.58 0.26
C PRO A 176 0.12 -20.63 0.25
N ALA A 177 -0.16 -19.98 1.38
CA ALA A 177 -1.26 -19.03 1.48
C ALA A 177 -1.01 -17.80 0.60
N GLN A 178 0.21 -17.27 0.61
CA GLN A 178 0.61 -16.17 -0.28
C GLN A 178 0.40 -16.53 -1.75
N PHE A 179 0.87 -17.71 -2.17
CA PHE A 179 0.75 -18.17 -3.55
C PHE A 179 -0.71 -18.35 -3.99
N ARG A 180 -1.55 -18.94 -3.14
CA ARG A 180 -2.93 -19.30 -3.50
C ARG A 180 -3.93 -18.15 -3.40
N ILE A 181 -3.67 -17.17 -2.53
CA ILE A 181 -4.62 -16.09 -2.22
C ILE A 181 -4.13 -14.74 -2.71
N LEU A 182 -2.92 -14.30 -2.34
CA LEU A 182 -2.40 -12.99 -2.78
C LEU A 182 -2.10 -13.01 -4.28
N HIS A 183 -1.44 -14.09 -4.72
CA HIS A 183 -0.98 -14.28 -6.10
C HIS A 183 -2.04 -14.87 -7.04
N TYR A 184 -3.31 -14.88 -6.62
CA TYR A 184 -4.44 -15.39 -7.40
C TYR A 184 -4.81 -14.49 -8.59
N SER A 185 -4.59 -13.17 -8.48
CA SER A 185 -4.90 -12.12 -9.49
C SER A 185 -4.32 -12.38 -10.89
N GLY A 186 -3.38 -13.32 -10.99
CA GLY A 186 -3.02 -13.95 -12.24
C GLY A 186 -1.80 -13.35 -12.89
N LEU A 187 -0.98 -12.54 -12.21
CA LEU A 187 0.35 -12.22 -12.74
C LEU A 187 1.22 -13.49 -12.95
N ASN A 188 0.94 -14.57 -12.22
CA ASN A 188 1.57 -15.88 -12.41
C ASN A 188 0.93 -16.74 -13.53
N HIS A 189 -0.27 -16.39 -13.99
CA HIS A 189 -1.09 -17.24 -14.88
C HIS A 189 -1.55 -16.52 -16.16
N HIS A 190 -1.28 -15.22 -16.27
CA HIS A 190 -1.58 -14.39 -17.43
C HIS A 190 -0.32 -14.17 -18.25
N HIS A 191 -0.53 -13.99 -19.55
CA HIS A 191 0.55 -13.68 -20.50
C HIS A 191 0.24 -12.42 -21.32
N GLN A 192 -0.92 -11.82 -21.06
CA GLN A 192 -1.44 -10.69 -21.81
C GLN A 192 -1.14 -9.40 -21.03
N PRO A 193 -0.20 -8.54 -21.50
CA PRO A 193 0.09 -7.27 -20.85
C PRO A 193 -1.05 -6.25 -20.96
N LEU A 194 -1.92 -6.38 -21.95
CA LEU A 194 -3.05 -5.47 -22.14
C LEU A 194 -4.24 -5.87 -21.27
N PHE A 195 -4.58 -5.06 -20.27
CA PHE A 195 -5.65 -5.40 -19.31
C PHE A 195 -7.01 -5.59 -20.00
N ALA A 196 -7.32 -4.74 -20.98
CA ALA A 196 -8.55 -4.82 -21.77
C ALA A 196 -8.72 -6.16 -22.52
N MET A 197 -7.62 -6.88 -22.77
CA MET A 197 -7.62 -8.17 -23.47
C MET A 197 -7.57 -9.38 -22.51
N ARG A 198 -7.54 -9.15 -21.20
CA ARG A 198 -7.52 -10.25 -20.22
C ARG A 198 -8.95 -10.79 -20.02
N PRO A 199 -9.18 -12.11 -20.16
CA PRO A 199 -10.48 -12.71 -19.82
C PRO A 199 -10.90 -12.49 -18.37
N SER A 200 -9.93 -12.25 -17.49
CA SER A 200 -10.10 -12.00 -16.06
C SER A 200 -10.40 -10.54 -15.70
N LEU A 201 -10.47 -9.61 -16.65
CA LEU A 201 -10.62 -8.17 -16.38
C LEU A 201 -11.75 -7.86 -15.39
N ASN A 202 -12.89 -8.51 -15.56
CA ASN A 202 -14.07 -8.32 -14.72
C ASN A 202 -14.27 -9.44 -13.67
N ASN A 203 -13.27 -10.30 -13.44
CA ASN A 203 -13.40 -11.41 -12.50
C ASN A 203 -13.24 -10.90 -11.06
N PRO A 204 -14.27 -11.01 -10.20
CA PRO A 204 -14.24 -10.46 -8.85
C PRO A 204 -13.17 -11.10 -7.94
N LEU A 205 -12.79 -12.35 -8.19
CA LEU A 205 -11.71 -13.01 -7.46
C LEU A 205 -10.34 -12.40 -7.82
N VAL A 206 -10.12 -12.10 -9.10
CA VAL A 206 -8.88 -11.46 -9.57
C VAL A 206 -8.78 -10.04 -9.05
N ILE A 207 -9.87 -9.29 -9.08
CA ILE A 207 -9.97 -7.94 -8.51
C ILE A 207 -9.65 -7.97 -7.01
N SER A 208 -10.28 -8.87 -6.25
CA SER A 208 -10.07 -9.01 -4.80
C SER A 208 -8.65 -9.40 -4.45
N ALA A 209 -8.07 -10.35 -5.19
CA ALA A 209 -6.69 -10.77 -5.01
C ALA A 209 -5.69 -9.63 -5.31
N ALA A 210 -5.90 -8.91 -6.41
CA ALA A 210 -5.03 -7.79 -6.79
C ALA A 210 -5.11 -6.64 -5.80
N LYS A 211 -6.31 -6.33 -5.28
CA LYS A 211 -6.51 -5.37 -4.19
C LYS A 211 -5.76 -5.81 -2.94
N LEU A 212 -5.95 -7.05 -2.52
CA LEU A 212 -5.29 -7.59 -1.35
C LEU A 212 -3.77 -7.59 -1.49
N HIS A 213 -3.21 -7.98 -2.64
CA HIS A 213 -1.77 -7.96 -2.88
C HIS A 213 -1.20 -6.52 -2.93
N THR A 214 -1.95 -5.58 -3.51
CA THR A 214 -1.60 -4.16 -3.50
C THR A 214 -1.51 -3.62 -2.07
N ILE A 215 -2.44 -4.01 -1.20
CA ILE A 215 -2.42 -3.67 0.23
C ILE A 215 -1.30 -4.42 0.97
N TYR A 216 -1.12 -5.72 0.68
CA TYR A 216 -0.17 -6.59 1.38
C TYR A 216 1.28 -6.10 1.23
N GLY A 217 1.68 -5.69 0.02
CA GLY A 217 3.09 -5.41 -0.26
C GLY A 217 3.73 -6.47 -1.14
N LEU A 218 5.04 -6.31 -1.37
CA LEU A 218 5.82 -7.35 -2.05
C LEU A 218 5.95 -8.59 -1.16
N THR A 219 5.89 -9.75 -1.80
CA THR A 219 6.18 -11.05 -1.21
C THR A 219 7.52 -11.60 -1.71
N SER A 220 7.98 -12.71 -1.15
CA SER A 220 9.15 -13.43 -1.66
C SER A 220 8.95 -13.93 -3.09
N PHE A 221 7.70 -14.15 -3.54
CA PHE A 221 7.40 -14.55 -4.90
C PHE A 221 7.71 -13.43 -5.90
N ASP A 222 7.37 -12.19 -5.57
CA ASP A 222 7.63 -11.04 -6.45
C ASP A 222 9.12 -10.80 -6.64
N LEU A 223 9.92 -11.04 -5.59
CA LEU A 223 11.37 -10.92 -5.63
C LEU A 223 12.02 -12.02 -6.48
N ASN A 224 11.52 -13.26 -6.33
CA ASN A 224 12.20 -14.46 -6.83
C ASN A 224 11.64 -14.99 -8.16
N ARG A 225 10.50 -14.51 -8.65
CA ARG A 225 9.91 -14.97 -9.93
C ARG A 225 10.10 -13.93 -11.04
N PRO A 226 11.05 -14.15 -11.99
CA PRO A 226 11.27 -13.24 -13.11
C PRO A 226 10.00 -12.95 -13.92
N ARG A 227 9.19 -13.98 -14.21
CA ARG A 227 8.00 -13.81 -15.06
C ARG A 227 6.95 -12.87 -14.48
N THR A 228 6.72 -12.92 -13.17
CA THR A 228 5.77 -12.03 -12.47
C THR A 228 6.20 -10.57 -12.61
N ARG A 229 7.50 -10.31 -12.42
CA ARG A 229 8.11 -8.99 -12.62
C ARG A 229 8.02 -8.55 -14.08
N GLY A 230 8.35 -9.46 -15.00
CA GLY A 230 8.26 -9.26 -16.44
C GLY A 230 6.87 -8.84 -16.87
N LEU A 231 5.83 -9.57 -16.47
CA LEU A 231 4.46 -9.25 -16.85
C LEU A 231 3.98 -7.93 -16.23
N ALA A 232 4.31 -7.67 -14.95
CA ALA A 232 3.97 -6.41 -14.32
C ALA A 232 4.60 -5.23 -15.07
N ARG A 233 5.90 -5.34 -15.40
CA ARG A 233 6.66 -4.36 -16.19
C ARG A 233 6.08 -4.16 -17.60
N GLU A 234 5.86 -5.24 -18.33
CA GLU A 234 5.21 -5.28 -19.63
C GLU A 234 3.84 -4.57 -19.60
N SER A 235 3.03 -4.84 -18.58
CA SER A 235 1.72 -4.22 -18.43
C SER A 235 1.82 -2.72 -18.12
N CYS A 236 2.80 -2.31 -17.28
CA CYS A 236 3.02 -0.89 -16.95
C CYS A 236 3.49 -0.08 -18.15
N TYR A 237 4.30 -0.65 -19.03
CA TYR A 237 4.88 0.07 -20.18
C TYR A 237 4.14 -0.16 -21.49
N ALA A 238 3.06 -0.94 -21.48
CA ALA A 238 2.18 -1.06 -22.64
C ALA A 238 1.32 0.20 -22.75
N LEU A 239 1.66 1.11 -23.67
CA LEU A 239 1.00 2.42 -23.82
C LEU A 239 -0.50 2.30 -24.14
N ALA A 240 -0.93 1.19 -24.74
CA ALA A 240 -2.34 0.89 -24.97
C ALA A 240 -3.17 0.72 -23.67
N ASN A 241 -2.52 0.55 -22.52
CA ASN A 241 -3.18 0.57 -21.21
C ASN A 241 -3.45 1.99 -20.68
N TYR A 242 -3.11 3.06 -21.42
CA TYR A 242 -3.38 4.45 -21.02
C TYR A 242 -4.14 5.18 -22.12
N HIS A 243 -5.45 5.36 -21.93
CA HIS A 243 -6.32 5.93 -22.96
C HIS A 243 -7.52 6.66 -22.34
N PRO A 244 -8.34 7.39 -23.13
CA PRO A 244 -9.45 8.18 -22.59
C PRO A 244 -10.43 7.38 -21.72
N ASN A 245 -10.79 6.14 -22.11
CA ASN A 245 -11.81 5.36 -21.40
C ASN A 245 -11.38 4.87 -20.02
N ASN A 246 -10.08 4.86 -19.71
CA ASN A 246 -9.58 4.60 -18.36
C ASN A 246 -8.88 5.82 -17.77
N PHE A 247 -9.14 7.01 -18.30
CA PHE A 247 -8.61 8.28 -17.81
C PHE A 247 -7.07 8.33 -17.74
N TYR A 248 -6.37 7.51 -18.54
CA TYR A 248 -4.90 7.40 -18.52
C TYR A 248 -4.32 6.95 -17.17
N GLY A 249 -5.12 6.21 -16.38
CA GLY A 249 -4.74 5.74 -15.05
C GLY A 249 -5.15 4.29 -14.79
N PRO A 250 -5.01 3.81 -13.54
CA PRO A 250 -5.36 2.45 -13.15
C PRO A 250 -6.88 2.27 -12.97
N PHE A 251 -7.66 2.69 -13.96
CA PHE A 251 -9.12 2.58 -13.95
C PHE A 251 -9.61 1.54 -14.96
N MET A 252 -10.84 1.09 -14.78
CA MET A 252 -11.50 0.19 -15.73
C MET A 252 -11.66 0.89 -17.09
N PRO A 253 -11.43 0.19 -18.22
CA PRO A 253 -11.49 0.76 -19.56
C PRO A 253 -12.93 0.93 -20.09
N ASP A 254 -13.88 1.22 -19.20
CA ASP A 254 -15.32 1.31 -19.44
C ASP A 254 -15.91 2.68 -19.02
N GLN A 255 -15.06 3.66 -18.69
CA GLN A 255 -15.43 4.99 -18.20
C GLN A 255 -16.18 5.01 -16.86
N SER A 256 -16.30 3.87 -16.16
CA SER A 256 -17.01 3.80 -14.87
C SER A 256 -16.30 4.55 -13.74
N GLY A 257 -15.00 4.82 -13.90
CA GLY A 257 -14.17 5.39 -12.82
C GLY A 257 -13.80 4.39 -11.73
N LYS A 258 -14.22 3.13 -11.85
CA LYS A 258 -13.83 2.06 -10.93
C LYS A 258 -12.35 1.71 -11.07
N VAL A 259 -11.74 1.28 -9.98
CA VAL A 259 -10.31 0.91 -9.98
C VAL A 259 -10.09 -0.41 -10.73
N ASN A 260 -9.14 -0.40 -11.66
CA ASN A 260 -8.58 -1.62 -12.22
C ASN A 260 -7.46 -2.10 -11.30
N TRP A 261 -7.81 -2.92 -10.31
CA TRP A 261 -6.88 -3.40 -9.28
C TRP A 261 -5.72 -4.21 -9.85
N ALA A 262 -5.89 -4.95 -10.95
CA ALA A 262 -4.79 -5.67 -11.60
C ALA A 262 -3.78 -4.71 -12.24
N HIS A 263 -4.25 -3.57 -12.75
CA HIS A 263 -3.38 -2.49 -13.23
C HIS A 263 -2.64 -1.83 -12.07
N LEU A 264 -3.35 -1.46 -11.00
CA LEU A 264 -2.74 -0.88 -9.82
C LEU A 264 -1.72 -1.81 -9.15
N GLU A 265 -2.00 -3.11 -9.08
CA GLU A 265 -1.09 -4.16 -8.59
C GLU A 265 0.21 -4.19 -9.41
N SER A 266 0.11 -4.13 -10.74
CA SER A 266 1.30 -4.14 -11.62
C SER A 266 2.18 -2.89 -11.38
N LEU A 267 1.56 -1.71 -11.31
CA LEU A 267 2.25 -0.43 -11.03
C LEU A 267 2.91 -0.48 -9.64
N SER A 268 2.19 -1.00 -8.65
CA SER A 268 2.61 -1.17 -7.27
C SER A 268 3.84 -2.08 -7.17
N ILE A 269 3.77 -3.30 -7.73
CA ILE A 269 4.88 -4.25 -7.74
C ILE A 269 6.13 -3.61 -8.33
N LEU A 270 5.99 -2.91 -9.46
CA LEU A 270 7.15 -2.35 -10.16
C LEU A 270 7.85 -1.28 -9.31
N VAL A 271 7.14 -0.26 -8.84
CA VAL A 271 7.76 0.82 -8.04
C VAL A 271 8.35 0.26 -6.74
N ARG A 272 7.65 -0.68 -6.10
CA ARG A 272 8.11 -1.29 -4.84
C ARG A 272 9.37 -2.13 -5.05
N LEU A 273 9.48 -2.88 -6.15
CA LEU A 273 10.68 -3.66 -6.46
C LEU A 273 11.89 -2.74 -6.63
N TYR A 274 11.69 -1.62 -7.32
CA TYR A 274 12.73 -0.62 -7.50
C TYR A 274 13.19 0.00 -6.18
N ILE A 275 12.25 0.40 -5.32
CA ILE A 275 12.56 0.91 -3.99
C ILE A 275 13.29 -0.14 -3.14
N TYR A 276 12.83 -1.39 -3.17
CA TYR A 276 13.49 -2.49 -2.47
C TYR A 276 14.95 -2.66 -2.92
N HIS A 277 15.20 -2.70 -4.24
CA HIS A 277 16.57 -2.83 -4.77
C HIS A 277 17.45 -1.61 -4.43
N LEU A 278 16.89 -0.40 -4.41
CA LEU A 278 17.62 0.79 -3.97
C LEU A 278 18.01 0.69 -2.48
N ARG A 279 17.09 0.23 -1.62
CA ARG A 279 17.36 0.01 -0.20
C ARG A 279 18.47 -1.03 0.00
N GLN A 280 18.40 -2.17 -0.71
CA GLN A 280 19.45 -3.20 -0.62
C GLN A 280 20.83 -2.65 -1.02
N LYS A 281 20.91 -1.93 -2.14
CA LYS A 281 22.17 -1.29 -2.57
C LYS A 281 22.68 -0.26 -1.56
N ALA A 282 21.79 0.49 -0.91
CA ALA A 282 22.18 1.43 0.14
C ALA A 282 22.72 0.70 1.37
N LEU A 283 22.07 -0.39 1.81
CA LEU A 283 22.52 -1.22 2.93
C LEU A 283 23.87 -1.89 2.64
N GLU A 284 24.07 -2.42 1.43
CA GLU A 284 25.36 -2.97 0.99
C GLU A 284 26.48 -1.93 1.04
N ARG A 285 26.22 -0.68 0.61
CA ARG A 285 27.19 0.42 0.70
C ARG A 285 27.54 0.76 2.15
N ILE A 286 26.55 0.77 3.05
CA ILE A 286 26.76 1.02 4.48
C ILE A 286 27.58 -0.12 5.09
N SER A 287 27.22 -1.37 4.80
CA SER A 287 27.94 -2.56 5.26
C SER A 287 29.39 -2.54 4.78
N ASN A 288 29.63 -2.30 3.48
CA ASN A 288 30.98 -2.23 2.91
C ASN A 288 31.82 -1.08 3.49
N ARG A 289 31.20 0.05 3.83
CA ARG A 289 31.89 1.14 4.57
C ARG A 289 32.30 0.69 5.96
N SER A 290 31.42 0.00 6.70
CA SER A 290 31.74 -0.50 8.04
C SER A 290 32.86 -1.55 8.05
N THR A 291 32.93 -2.44 7.05
CA THR A 291 34.04 -3.40 6.89
C THR A 291 35.35 -2.73 6.47
N SER A 292 35.30 -1.69 5.63
CA SER A 292 36.49 -0.93 5.24
C SER A 292 37.10 -0.13 6.39
N LEU A 293 36.28 0.44 7.28
CA LEU A 293 36.74 1.13 8.50
C LEU A 293 37.37 0.15 9.49
N ASN A 294 36.79 -1.04 9.66
CA ASN A 294 37.36 -2.09 10.52
C ASN A 294 38.68 -2.68 9.99
N GLN A 295 38.96 -2.61 8.68
CA GLN A 295 40.25 -3.02 8.11
C GLN A 295 41.34 -1.94 8.22
N LEU A 296 40.96 -0.66 8.28
CA LEU A 296 41.90 0.45 8.48
C LEU A 296 42.42 0.49 9.92
N ASP A 297 41.61 0.11 10.91
CA ASP A 297 42.03 0.05 12.32
C ASP A 297 42.94 -1.15 12.64
N SER A 298 42.99 -2.17 11.78
CA SER A 298 43.86 -3.34 11.96
C SER A 298 45.27 -3.22 11.36
N ASN A 299 45.58 -2.14 10.62
CA ASN A 299 46.82 -2.01 9.85
C ASN A 299 47.73 -0.83 10.24
N THR A 300 47.62 -0.31 11.46
CA THR A 300 48.59 0.64 12.02
C THR A 300 49.42 0.03 13.13
N PHE A 301 50.38 -0.83 12.77
CA PHE A 301 51.67 -0.97 13.47
C PHE A 301 52.67 -1.66 12.53
N SER A 302 53.43 -0.88 11.75
CA SER A 302 54.76 -1.22 11.25
C SER A 302 55.44 0.04 10.68
N ASN A 303 56.63 0.34 11.21
CA ASN A 303 57.46 1.51 10.91
C ASN A 303 57.98 1.56 9.46
N PRO A 304 58.41 2.75 8.98
CA PRO A 304 58.71 2.99 7.56
C PRO A 304 60.15 2.60 7.19
N GLN A 305 60.33 2.09 5.97
CA GLN A 305 61.62 2.17 5.27
C GLN A 305 61.46 2.88 3.92
N ILE A 306 62.31 3.88 3.77
CA ILE A 306 62.54 4.77 2.63
C ILE A 306 63.14 3.96 1.48
N ASN A 307 62.69 4.18 0.24
CA ASN A 307 63.60 4.22 -0.91
C ASN A 307 63.00 4.91 -2.15
N HIS A 308 63.92 5.46 -2.93
CA HIS A 308 63.83 6.57 -3.88
C HIS A 308 63.49 6.19 -5.34
N SER A 309 62.95 7.18 -6.08
CA SER A 309 63.23 7.51 -7.51
C SER A 309 62.55 6.64 -8.59
N SER A 310 62.19 7.05 -9.82
CA SER A 310 62.38 8.25 -10.65
C SER A 310 61.32 8.32 -11.78
N ASN A 311 61.07 9.53 -12.27
CA ASN A 311 60.47 10.00 -13.54
C ASN A 311 60.37 9.03 -14.75
N ASN A 312 59.29 9.16 -15.55
CA ASN A 312 59.37 9.81 -16.86
C ASN A 312 58.02 10.07 -17.54
N ILE A 313 57.95 11.25 -18.13
CA ILE A 313 56.89 11.86 -18.95
C ILE A 313 57.12 11.46 -20.42
N ASN A 314 56.07 11.25 -21.21
CA ASN A 314 56.03 11.77 -22.58
C ASN A 314 54.62 11.92 -23.15
N HIS A 315 54.47 13.04 -23.86
CA HIS A 315 53.30 13.69 -24.43
C HIS A 315 53.17 13.42 -25.94
N HIS A 316 51.99 13.81 -26.46
CA HIS A 316 51.65 14.24 -27.84
C HIS A 316 51.18 13.15 -28.83
N SER A 317 50.15 13.35 -29.66
CA SER A 317 49.16 14.42 -29.87
C SER A 317 48.15 14.02 -30.96
N ASN A 318 46.97 14.64 -30.93
CA ASN A 318 46.11 15.08 -32.06
C ASN A 318 44.98 14.19 -32.63
N HIS A 319 43.78 14.71 -32.36
CA HIS A 319 42.65 15.00 -33.27
C HIS A 319 41.44 14.05 -33.40
N ILE A 320 40.31 14.59 -32.87
CA ILE A 320 38.92 14.62 -33.38
C ILE A 320 38.14 13.29 -33.35
N PHE A 321 37.21 13.11 -32.39
CA PHE A 321 36.06 12.18 -32.55
C PHE A 321 34.92 12.39 -31.51
N ASN A 322 33.68 12.24 -32.00
CA ASN A 322 32.46 11.70 -31.38
C ASN A 322 32.28 11.78 -29.85
N HIS A 323 31.24 12.52 -29.41
CA HIS A 323 30.72 12.43 -28.05
C HIS A 323 29.92 11.12 -27.84
N SER A 324 30.63 10.04 -27.52
CA SER A 324 30.16 8.99 -26.63
C SER A 324 30.36 9.47 -25.19
N PHE A 325 29.30 9.48 -24.37
CA PHE A 325 29.45 9.70 -22.93
C PHE A 325 30.04 8.42 -22.31
N ASP A 326 31.36 8.45 -22.11
CA ASP A 326 32.11 7.42 -21.42
C ASP A 326 32.16 7.73 -19.93
N SER A 327 31.81 6.73 -19.13
CA SER A 327 31.72 6.81 -17.68
C SER A 327 33.08 6.53 -17.05
N SER A 328 33.93 7.54 -16.94
CA SER A 328 35.08 7.51 -16.01
C SER A 328 35.61 8.92 -15.76
N ILE A 329 36.14 9.13 -14.55
CA ILE A 329 36.82 10.32 -14.01
C ILE A 329 35.89 11.30 -13.29
N LEU A 330 35.96 11.28 -11.95
CA LEU A 330 36.20 12.45 -11.10
C LEU A 330 36.54 11.95 -9.68
N ASP A 331 37.80 11.54 -9.50
CA ASP A 331 38.48 11.53 -8.20
C ASP A 331 39.00 12.95 -7.94
N HIS A 332 38.35 13.68 -7.04
CA HIS A 332 38.98 14.82 -6.37
C HIS A 332 38.66 14.75 -4.88
N SER A 333 39.72 14.47 -4.11
CA SER A 333 39.74 14.45 -2.66
C SER A 333 39.58 15.85 -2.08
N ILE A 334 38.51 16.07 -1.31
CA ILE A 334 38.37 17.20 -0.41
C ILE A 334 38.22 16.66 1.01
N ASN A 335 39.27 16.83 1.81
CA ASN A 335 39.25 16.61 3.25
C ASN A 335 38.21 17.54 3.89
N SER A 336 37.09 16.98 4.33
CA SER A 336 36.20 17.61 5.30
C SER A 336 35.88 16.60 6.38
N GLN A 337 36.23 16.95 7.63
CA GLN A 337 35.86 16.14 8.80
C GLN A 337 34.33 16.13 8.95
N PRO A 338 33.71 14.99 9.31
CA PRO A 338 32.28 14.96 9.54
C PRO A 338 31.95 15.64 10.88
N LEU A 339 30.99 16.57 10.86
CA LEU A 339 30.33 17.07 12.06
C LEU A 339 29.47 15.96 12.69
N PRO A 340 29.19 16.03 14.01
CA PRO A 340 28.44 14.98 14.71
C PRO A 340 27.00 14.88 14.19
N PHE A 341 26.55 13.65 13.95
CA PHE A 341 25.15 13.33 13.67
C PHE A 341 24.27 13.71 14.86
N ASP A 342 23.30 14.60 14.65
CA ASP A 342 22.20 14.83 15.59
C ASP A 342 21.18 13.68 15.45
N GLU A 343 20.88 12.96 16.53
CA GLU A 343 19.93 11.83 16.50
C GLU A 343 18.48 12.27 16.27
N SER A 344 18.18 13.56 16.38
CA SER A 344 16.84 14.13 16.19
C SER A 344 16.41 14.27 14.73
N ASP A 345 17.35 14.15 13.77
CA ASP A 345 17.14 14.34 12.33
C ASP A 345 17.07 13.01 11.55
N LYS A 346 16.62 11.92 12.20
CA LYS A 346 16.42 10.65 11.48
C LYS A 346 15.16 10.76 10.60
N PRO A 347 15.29 10.75 9.25
CA PRO A 347 14.11 10.64 8.40
C PRO A 347 13.36 9.37 8.77
N ALA A 348 12.03 9.47 8.95
CA ALA A 348 11.19 8.34 9.30
C ALA A 348 11.48 7.15 8.37
N GLU A 349 11.95 6.04 8.93
CA GLU A 349 12.27 4.85 8.15
C GLU A 349 10.96 4.23 7.66
N ILE A 350 10.83 4.02 6.34
CA ILE A 350 9.64 3.38 5.78
C ILE A 350 9.74 1.87 6.09
N ASP A 351 8.89 1.40 7.00
CA ASP A 351 8.71 -0.01 7.29
C ASP A 351 8.27 -0.76 6.02
N TRP A 352 9.04 -1.79 5.66
CA TRP A 352 8.82 -2.58 4.45
C TRP A 352 8.89 -4.09 4.76
N PRO A 353 7.98 -4.95 4.25
CA PRO A 353 6.75 -4.68 3.48
C PRO A 353 5.71 -3.81 4.20
N ILE A 354 4.67 -3.40 3.47
CA ILE A 354 3.55 -2.62 4.00
C ILE A 354 3.00 -3.19 5.31
N LEU A 355 2.80 -4.50 5.39
CA LEU A 355 2.33 -5.10 6.64
C LEU A 355 3.25 -4.88 7.84
N ASN A 356 4.55 -4.70 7.64
CA ASN A 356 5.49 -4.42 8.71
C ASN A 356 5.30 -3.01 9.28
N GLY A 357 4.71 -2.07 8.54
CA GLY A 357 4.40 -0.72 9.04
C GLY A 357 2.94 -0.54 9.49
N LEU A 358 2.09 -1.55 9.33
CA LEU A 358 0.66 -1.48 9.71
C LEU A 358 0.40 -1.33 11.20
N TRP A 359 1.35 -1.76 12.04
CA TRP A 359 1.30 -1.55 13.48
C TRP A 359 1.35 -0.06 13.91
N THR A 360 1.76 0.83 13.01
CA THR A 360 1.81 2.28 13.24
C THR A 360 0.69 2.98 12.48
N ALA A 361 -0.52 2.43 12.40
CA ALA A 361 -1.62 3.02 11.64
C ALA A 361 -2.92 3.07 12.47
N ASN A 362 -3.50 4.27 12.63
CA ASN A 362 -4.51 4.70 13.61
C ASN A 362 -5.92 4.10 13.44
N PRO A 363 -6.77 4.15 14.50
CA PRO A 363 -8.15 3.68 14.46
C PRO A 363 -9.09 4.63 13.69
N ASN A 364 -10.16 4.05 13.11
CA ASN A 364 -11.32 4.68 12.42
C ASN A 364 -11.21 4.78 10.89
N THR A 365 -11.15 3.61 10.24
CA THR A 365 -10.98 3.39 8.80
C THR A 365 -9.52 3.36 8.38
N GLN A 366 -9.15 2.20 7.81
CA GLN A 366 -7.92 1.89 7.10
C GLN A 366 -6.75 2.87 7.31
N LEU A 367 -5.75 2.41 8.05
CA LEU A 367 -4.37 2.87 7.85
C LEU A 367 -4.13 4.36 8.12
N MET A 368 -5.06 5.05 8.79
CA MET A 368 -4.92 6.46 9.10
C MET A 368 -3.54 6.69 9.75
N HIS A 369 -2.80 7.72 9.35
CA HIS A 369 -1.50 7.94 10.00
C HIS A 369 -1.65 8.24 11.51
N PRO A 370 -0.71 7.81 12.38
CA PRO A 370 -0.70 8.12 13.80
C PRO A 370 -0.82 9.61 14.13
N ASP A 371 -0.33 10.45 13.22
CA ASP A 371 -0.37 11.92 13.38
C ASP A 371 -1.78 12.50 13.28
N TYR A 372 -2.77 11.73 12.80
CA TYR A 372 -4.18 12.13 12.87
C TYR A 372 -4.84 11.49 14.09
N ASP A 373 -5.18 12.27 15.10
CA ASP A 373 -5.78 11.79 16.35
C ASP A 373 -7.31 11.63 16.31
N HIS A 374 -7.96 12.09 15.23
CA HIS A 374 -9.42 11.97 15.03
C HIS A 374 -9.79 11.83 13.54
N PRO A 375 -10.96 11.23 13.23
CA PRO A 375 -11.49 11.26 11.87
C PRO A 375 -11.73 12.70 11.40
N PRO A 376 -11.75 12.97 10.07
CA PRO A 376 -12.07 14.31 9.56
C PRO A 376 -13.44 14.79 10.04
N TYR A 377 -13.58 16.10 10.21
CA TYR A 377 -14.86 16.69 10.61
C TYR A 377 -15.93 16.50 9.53
N PRO A 378 -17.22 16.31 9.92
CA PRO A 378 -18.30 16.16 8.96
C PRO A 378 -18.40 17.35 7.99
N TRP A 379 -18.78 17.07 6.75
CA TRP A 379 -18.96 18.07 5.71
C TRP A 379 -20.41 18.07 5.20
N PRO A 380 -21.08 19.24 5.04
CA PRO A 380 -20.54 20.59 5.14
C PRO A 380 -20.33 21.08 6.59
N PRO A 381 -19.40 22.02 6.82
CA PRO A 381 -19.17 22.61 8.13
C PRO A 381 -20.41 23.34 8.65
N SER A 382 -20.57 23.39 9.98
CA SER A 382 -21.64 24.15 10.62
C SER A 382 -21.45 25.67 10.39
N ASN A 383 -22.54 26.36 10.08
CA ASN A 383 -22.51 27.78 9.72
C ASN A 383 -21.89 28.67 10.82
N GLY A 384 -21.02 29.61 10.43
CA GLY A 384 -20.62 30.76 11.26
C GLY A 384 -19.21 30.74 11.87
N ILE A 385 -18.39 29.72 11.57
CA ILE A 385 -17.00 29.62 12.09
C ILE A 385 -16.01 29.68 10.92
N PRO A 386 -14.87 30.40 11.04
CA PRO A 386 -13.77 30.31 10.09
C PRO A 386 -13.34 28.84 9.91
N ILE A 387 -13.36 28.36 8.68
CA ILE A 387 -13.06 26.96 8.35
C ILE A 387 -11.55 26.81 8.24
N ASP A 388 -10.94 26.06 9.16
CA ASP A 388 -9.60 25.52 8.96
C ASP A 388 -9.70 24.25 8.10
N LEU A 389 -9.22 24.34 6.85
CA LEU A 389 -9.34 23.27 5.87
C LEU A 389 -8.64 21.97 6.31
N ASN A 390 -7.62 22.04 7.18
CA ASN A 390 -6.90 20.84 7.64
C ASN A 390 -7.80 19.91 8.48
N HIS A 391 -8.73 20.46 9.26
CA HIS A 391 -9.70 19.65 10.02
C HIS A 391 -10.70 18.90 9.12
N TYR A 392 -10.92 19.39 7.90
CA TYR A 392 -11.84 18.81 6.91
C TYR A 392 -11.12 18.07 5.77
N ASP A 393 -9.78 18.04 5.78
CA ASP A 393 -8.97 17.31 4.81
C ASP A 393 -9.09 15.80 5.05
N TRP A 394 -10.18 15.23 4.54
CA TRP A 394 -10.52 13.83 4.73
C TRP A 394 -9.56 12.89 4.02
N ALA A 395 -8.81 13.34 3.02
CA ALA A 395 -7.81 12.51 2.34
C ALA A 395 -6.41 12.64 2.96
N GLY A 396 -6.14 13.69 3.74
CA GLY A 396 -4.85 13.95 4.36
C GLY A 396 -3.82 14.51 3.39
N VAL A 397 -4.26 15.37 2.46
CA VAL A 397 -3.49 15.98 1.38
C VAL A 397 -2.38 16.91 1.88
N THR A 398 -2.71 17.86 2.77
CA THR A 398 -1.76 18.89 3.24
C THR A 398 -0.53 18.24 3.85
N GLY A 399 0.68 18.72 3.55
CA GLY A 399 1.93 18.23 4.14
C GLY A 399 2.99 17.91 3.10
N LYS A 400 4.10 17.31 3.53
CA LYS A 400 5.20 16.95 2.62
C LYS A 400 5.16 15.51 2.19
N TRP A 401 5.47 15.28 0.92
CA TRP A 401 5.43 13.97 0.30
C TRP A 401 6.72 13.66 -0.47
N LEU A 402 7.22 12.44 -0.36
CA LEU A 402 8.19 11.88 -1.29
C LEU A 402 7.44 11.32 -2.50
N ARG A 403 7.76 11.83 -3.69
CA ARG A 403 7.29 11.31 -4.97
C ARG A 403 8.38 10.51 -5.65
N ILE A 404 8.06 9.27 -5.99
CA ILE A 404 8.90 8.39 -6.80
C ILE A 404 8.21 8.15 -8.14
N VAL A 405 8.94 8.29 -9.24
CA VAL A 405 8.49 7.89 -10.58
C VAL A 405 9.49 6.92 -11.18
N CYS A 406 9.00 5.88 -11.84
CA CYS A 406 9.82 4.97 -12.64
C CYS A 406 9.55 5.20 -14.13
N PHE A 407 10.58 5.06 -14.95
CA PHE A 407 10.50 5.20 -16.39
C PHE A 407 11.45 4.23 -17.08
N LEU A 408 11.00 3.69 -18.21
CA LEU A 408 11.82 2.93 -19.13
C LEU A 408 12.56 3.91 -20.06
N ASP A 409 13.75 3.53 -20.56
CA ASP A 409 14.40 4.30 -21.61
C ASP A 409 13.43 4.47 -22.80
N TYR A 410 13.40 5.66 -23.39
CA TYR A 410 12.42 5.96 -24.43
C TYR A 410 12.59 5.07 -25.66
N ARG A 411 13.81 4.66 -26.00
CA ARG A 411 14.06 3.76 -27.14
C ARG A 411 13.46 2.38 -26.88
N ASP A 412 13.65 1.87 -25.68
CA ASP A 412 13.11 0.57 -25.25
C ASP A 412 11.57 0.62 -25.16
N LEU A 413 11.02 1.72 -24.61
CA LEU A 413 9.58 1.95 -24.54
C LEU A 413 8.95 2.03 -25.93
N HIS A 414 9.57 2.79 -26.84
CA HIS A 414 9.09 2.93 -28.21
C HIS A 414 9.18 1.59 -28.95
N ALA A 415 10.32 0.89 -28.86
CA ALA A 415 10.48 -0.43 -29.46
C ALA A 415 9.44 -1.43 -28.95
N TYR A 416 9.17 -1.45 -27.64
CA TYR A 416 8.17 -2.32 -27.04
C TYR A 416 6.73 -2.05 -27.55
N ASN A 417 6.41 -0.80 -27.92
CA ASN A 417 5.05 -0.41 -28.28
C ASN A 417 4.76 -0.30 -29.78
N PHE A 418 5.76 0.02 -30.59
CA PHE A 418 5.58 0.39 -32.01
C PHE A 418 6.37 -0.46 -33.01
N THR A 419 7.12 -1.45 -32.55
CA THR A 419 7.75 -2.40 -33.48
C THR A 419 6.67 -3.33 -34.04
N ASN A 420 6.43 -3.25 -35.36
CA ASN A 420 5.35 -3.97 -36.05
C ASN A 420 5.66 -5.44 -36.37
N ASP A 421 6.88 -5.90 -36.08
CA ASP A 421 7.35 -7.21 -36.51
C ASP A 421 7.29 -8.23 -35.35
N GLY A 422 6.19 -9.01 -35.32
CA GLY A 422 6.09 -10.22 -34.50
C GLY A 422 5.46 -10.05 -33.11
N PRO A 423 5.56 -11.08 -32.24
CA PRO A 423 5.05 -11.02 -30.87
C PRO A 423 5.78 -9.95 -30.07
N ARG A 424 5.03 -9.22 -29.22
CA ARG A 424 5.58 -8.14 -28.38
C ARG A 424 6.77 -8.66 -27.55
N PRO A 425 7.93 -7.99 -27.56
CA PRO A 425 9.13 -8.49 -26.87
C PRO A 425 8.94 -8.48 -25.35
N THR A 426 9.65 -9.34 -24.62
CA THR A 426 9.63 -9.27 -23.15
C THR A 426 10.50 -8.12 -22.66
N LEU A 427 10.17 -7.58 -21.48
CA LEU A 427 10.95 -6.50 -20.88
C LEU A 427 11.88 -6.98 -19.76
N ASP A 428 12.14 -8.28 -19.64
CA ASP A 428 12.88 -8.87 -18.50
C ASP A 428 14.30 -8.33 -18.34
N GLU A 429 15.02 -8.10 -19.44
CA GLU A 429 16.43 -7.67 -19.45
C GLU A 429 16.63 -6.15 -19.45
N HIS A 430 15.54 -5.38 -19.56
CA HIS A 430 15.61 -3.93 -19.65
C HIS A 430 15.78 -3.30 -18.26
N LYS A 431 16.35 -2.09 -18.24
CA LYS A 431 16.58 -1.32 -17.01
C LYS A 431 15.65 -0.11 -16.98
N GLU A 432 14.82 -0.02 -15.95
CA GLU A 432 14.12 1.22 -15.62
C GLU A 432 15.02 2.14 -14.79
N ALA A 433 14.79 3.43 -14.95
CA ALA A 433 15.32 4.48 -14.11
C ALA A 433 14.24 4.96 -13.13
N LEU A 434 14.69 5.54 -12.02
CA LEU A 434 13.84 6.11 -10.98
C LEU A 434 14.24 7.56 -10.75
N ARG A 435 13.25 8.41 -10.48
CA ARG A 435 13.47 9.77 -10.00
C ARG A 435 12.67 10.00 -8.71
N ALA A 436 13.36 10.50 -7.70
CA ALA A 436 12.76 10.93 -6.44
C ALA A 436 12.63 12.46 -6.42
N MET A 437 11.52 12.94 -5.91
CA MET A 437 11.20 14.37 -5.76
C MET A 437 10.47 14.57 -4.43
N THR A 438 10.59 15.75 -3.84
CA THR A 438 9.79 16.14 -2.67
C THR A 438 8.66 17.06 -3.12
N LEU A 439 7.45 16.83 -2.61
CA LEU A 439 6.28 17.67 -2.77
C LEU A 439 5.98 18.38 -1.46
N ASP A 440 5.55 19.62 -1.55
CA ASP A 440 4.93 20.37 -0.45
C ASP A 440 3.53 20.78 -0.89
N LEU A 441 2.51 20.20 -0.26
CA LEU A 441 1.10 20.27 -0.69
C LEU A 441 0.25 21.01 0.33
N GLU A 442 -0.68 21.82 -0.18
CA GLU A 442 -1.64 22.57 0.64
C GLU A 442 -3.04 22.48 0.03
N VAL A 443 -4.03 22.16 0.87
CA VAL A 443 -5.44 22.22 0.49
C VAL A 443 -5.88 23.66 0.28
N THR A 444 -6.44 23.93 -0.90
CA THR A 444 -6.90 25.28 -1.29
C THR A 444 -8.40 25.44 -1.27
N SER A 445 -9.16 24.35 -1.41
CA SER A 445 -10.62 24.38 -1.32
C SER A 445 -11.18 22.96 -1.16
N ILE A 446 -12.35 22.84 -0.53
CA ILE A 446 -13.07 21.59 -0.32
C ILE A 446 -14.52 21.79 -0.75
N GLY A 447 -15.05 20.89 -1.57
CA GLY A 447 -16.42 20.89 -2.08
C GLY A 447 -16.76 21.97 -3.10
N GLN A 448 -16.11 23.13 -3.04
CA GLN A 448 -16.25 24.19 -4.02
C GLN A 448 -15.03 24.24 -4.93
N ARG A 449 -15.26 24.31 -6.24
CA ARG A 449 -14.16 24.49 -7.18
C ARG A 449 -13.56 25.90 -7.04
N PRO A 450 -12.25 26.03 -6.77
CA PRO A 450 -11.58 27.33 -6.68
C PRO A 450 -11.44 28.00 -8.05
N ASN A 451 -11.30 29.33 -8.03
CA ASN A 451 -11.02 30.11 -9.23
C ASN A 451 -9.63 29.75 -9.79
N GLY A 452 -9.60 29.09 -10.95
CA GLY A 452 -8.37 28.68 -11.63
C GLY A 452 -8.48 27.36 -12.41
N ARG A 453 -7.41 26.97 -13.10
CA ARG A 453 -7.31 25.69 -13.79
C ARG A 453 -6.74 24.62 -12.86
N TYR A 454 -7.63 23.90 -12.18
CA TYR A 454 -7.31 22.66 -11.48
C TYR A 454 -7.70 21.49 -12.37
N PRO A 455 -6.90 20.41 -12.43
CA PRO A 455 -7.28 19.22 -13.17
C PRO A 455 -8.51 18.59 -12.50
N LEU A 456 -9.50 18.23 -13.32
CA LEU A 456 -10.70 17.56 -12.85
C LEU A 456 -10.72 16.11 -13.36
N PRO A 457 -11.02 15.14 -12.49
CA PRO A 457 -11.37 13.80 -12.93
C PRO A 457 -12.57 13.87 -13.87
N ALA A 458 -12.53 13.17 -15.01
CA ALA A 458 -13.63 13.19 -15.97
C ALA A 458 -14.93 12.54 -15.45
N CYS A 459 -14.84 11.72 -14.40
CA CYS A 459 -15.96 11.08 -13.71
C CYS A 459 -16.06 11.54 -12.24
N LEU A 460 -15.79 12.83 -11.99
CA LEU A 460 -15.84 13.41 -10.64
C LEU A 460 -17.22 13.26 -10.02
N GLN A 461 -17.26 12.72 -8.80
CA GLN A 461 -18.46 12.69 -7.96
C GLN A 461 -18.36 13.80 -6.92
N GLU A 462 -19.39 14.64 -6.84
CA GLU A 462 -19.42 15.81 -5.95
C GLU A 462 -20.38 15.61 -4.76
N ASP A 463 -21.26 14.62 -4.85
CA ASP A 463 -22.40 14.37 -3.95
C ASP A 463 -22.14 13.26 -2.92
N ILE A 464 -20.88 12.88 -2.71
CA ILE A 464 -20.52 11.84 -1.74
C ILE A 464 -20.53 12.45 -0.32
N PRO A 465 -21.39 11.94 0.60
CA PRO A 465 -21.46 12.43 1.97
C PRO A 465 -20.10 12.40 2.66
N ASN A 466 -19.75 13.49 3.36
CA ASN A 466 -18.48 13.66 4.08
C ASN A 466 -17.20 13.47 3.25
N ARG A 467 -17.30 13.32 1.92
CA ARG A 467 -16.15 13.17 1.01
C ARG A 467 -16.27 14.07 -0.23
N PRO A 468 -16.50 15.38 -0.05
CA PRO A 468 -16.49 16.33 -1.16
C PRO A 468 -15.12 16.37 -1.85
N PRO A 469 -15.02 16.77 -3.13
CA PRO A 469 -13.73 16.93 -3.78
C PRO A 469 -12.80 17.91 -3.04
N ILE A 470 -11.52 17.54 -2.91
CA ILE A 470 -10.48 18.40 -2.32
C ILE A 470 -9.59 18.92 -3.45
N TYR A 471 -9.41 20.23 -3.51
CA TYR A 471 -8.53 20.90 -4.47
C TYR A 471 -7.27 21.39 -3.79
N PHE A 472 -6.11 21.08 -4.35
CA PHE A 472 -4.82 21.42 -3.73
C PHE A 472 -3.82 21.96 -4.73
N LYS A 473 -2.81 22.66 -4.19
CA LYS A 473 -1.64 23.14 -4.93
C LYS A 473 -0.39 22.77 -4.16
N GLY A 474 0.74 22.86 -4.84
CA GLY A 474 2.01 22.61 -4.20
C GLY A 474 3.21 22.93 -5.07
N THR A 475 4.38 22.66 -4.50
CA THR A 475 5.66 22.75 -5.20
C THR A 475 6.32 21.38 -5.30
N LEU A 476 7.16 21.20 -6.32
CA LEU A 476 7.95 20.01 -6.58
C LEU A 476 9.43 20.41 -6.62
N THR A 477 10.23 19.77 -5.78
CA THR A 477 11.68 19.94 -5.67
C THR A 477 12.36 18.65 -6.12
N TYR A 478 13.33 18.73 -7.02
CA TYR A 478 14.03 17.56 -7.53
C TYR A 478 15.16 17.18 -6.58
N ASN A 479 15.11 15.95 -6.07
CA ASN A 479 16.19 15.43 -5.24
C ASN A 479 17.27 14.90 -6.20
N LEU A 480 18.39 15.63 -6.35
CA LEU A 480 19.56 15.16 -7.08
C LEU A 480 20.17 13.94 -6.37
N ASP A 481 20.97 13.16 -7.11
CA ASP A 481 21.65 11.92 -6.67
C ASP A 481 22.31 12.11 -5.27
N PRO A 482 22.36 11.08 -4.38
CA PRO A 482 22.85 11.21 -2.99
C PRO A 482 24.30 11.68 -2.83
N ALA A 483 25.02 11.91 -3.93
CA ALA A 483 26.42 12.33 -3.99
C ALA A 483 26.60 13.78 -4.50
N SER A 484 25.53 14.48 -4.85
CA SER A 484 25.59 15.85 -5.37
C SER A 484 25.06 16.85 -4.35
N LEU A 485 25.93 17.78 -3.91
CA LEU A 485 25.52 18.93 -3.09
C LEU A 485 24.41 19.72 -3.81
N PRO A 486 23.49 20.37 -3.06
CA PRO A 486 22.45 21.19 -3.66
C PRO A 486 23.10 22.31 -4.47
N ILE A 487 22.95 22.27 -5.79
CA ILE A 487 23.30 23.41 -6.64
C ILE A 487 22.20 24.45 -6.42
N GLU A 488 22.56 25.63 -5.91
CA GLU A 488 21.67 26.79 -5.88
C GLU A 488 21.03 26.99 -7.26
N GLY A 489 19.69 27.02 -7.31
CA GLY A 489 18.93 27.24 -8.54
C GLY A 489 18.03 26.09 -9.00
N GLN A 490 17.55 25.21 -8.10
CA GLN A 490 16.56 24.19 -8.48
C GLN A 490 15.35 24.80 -9.19
N THR A 491 14.98 24.23 -10.35
CA THR A 491 13.74 24.57 -11.05
C THR A 491 12.56 24.04 -10.23
N MET A 492 11.97 24.89 -9.38
CA MET A 492 10.72 24.59 -8.69
C MET A 492 9.61 24.47 -9.73
N ALA A 493 9.09 23.27 -9.92
CA ALA A 493 7.86 23.07 -10.67
C ALA A 493 6.68 23.28 -9.72
N SER A 494 5.64 23.95 -10.17
CA SER A 494 4.38 24.00 -9.43
C SER A 494 3.50 22.83 -9.82
N LEU A 495 2.60 22.43 -8.93
CA LEU A 495 1.60 21.43 -9.25
C LEU A 495 0.23 21.84 -8.72
N GLY A 496 -0.79 21.30 -9.35
CA GLY A 496 -2.17 21.40 -8.88
C GLY A 496 -2.85 20.06 -9.02
N GLY A 497 -3.80 19.80 -8.13
CA GLY A 497 -4.50 18.53 -8.12
C GLY A 497 -5.90 18.58 -7.54
N CYS A 498 -6.57 17.44 -7.67
CA CYS A 498 -7.88 17.16 -7.12
C CYS A 498 -7.86 15.77 -6.49
N VAL A 499 -8.39 15.65 -5.29
CA VAL A 499 -8.75 14.38 -4.65
C VAL A 499 -10.26 14.23 -4.66
N SER A 500 -10.75 13.03 -4.95
CA SER A 500 -12.17 12.68 -5.01
C SER A 500 -12.35 11.20 -4.74
N CYS A 501 -13.58 10.70 -4.55
CA CYS A 501 -13.79 9.25 -4.58
C CYS A 501 -14.14 8.76 -5.98
N THR A 502 -13.74 7.52 -6.23
CA THR A 502 -14.18 6.68 -7.34
C THR A 502 -15.58 6.13 -7.10
N ALA A 503 -16.17 5.52 -8.13
CA ALA A 503 -17.49 4.88 -8.04
C ALA A 503 -17.55 3.67 -7.10
N ASP A 504 -16.40 3.08 -6.78
CA ASP A 504 -16.22 1.99 -5.82
C ASP A 504 -15.73 2.48 -4.44
N GLY A 505 -15.73 3.80 -4.19
CA GLY A 505 -15.45 4.38 -2.87
C GLY A 505 -13.97 4.56 -2.53
N GLU A 506 -13.07 4.21 -3.46
CA GLU A 506 -11.62 4.40 -3.34
C GLU A 506 -11.23 5.86 -3.55
N VAL A 507 -10.12 6.28 -2.93
CA VAL A 507 -9.66 7.67 -2.94
C VAL A 507 -8.77 7.93 -4.15
N ARG A 508 -9.27 8.66 -5.13
CA ARG A 508 -8.60 9.02 -6.39
C ARG A 508 -7.87 10.33 -6.28
N TRP A 509 -6.63 10.34 -6.77
CA TRP A 509 -5.78 11.51 -6.95
C TRP A 509 -5.56 11.79 -8.42
N THR A 510 -5.83 13.02 -8.83
CA THR A 510 -5.49 13.55 -10.16
C THR A 510 -4.57 14.75 -9.99
N VAL A 511 -3.37 14.70 -10.57
CA VAL A 511 -2.33 15.71 -10.39
C VAL A 511 -1.75 16.15 -11.73
N VAL A 512 -1.50 17.43 -11.89
CA VAL A 512 -0.78 17.99 -13.04
C VAL A 512 0.41 18.80 -12.54
N SER A 513 1.60 18.45 -13.04
CA SER A 513 2.84 19.17 -12.78
C SER A 513 3.13 20.15 -13.92
N THR A 514 3.46 21.38 -13.52
CA THR A 514 3.79 22.52 -14.38
C THR A 514 5.27 22.83 -14.28
N LEU A 515 6.00 22.68 -15.38
CA LEU A 515 7.42 22.97 -15.47
C LEU A 515 7.62 24.21 -16.34
N SER A 516 8.31 25.23 -15.82
CA SER A 516 8.58 26.48 -16.54
C SER A 516 7.32 27.14 -17.12
N GLY A 517 6.22 27.12 -16.36
CA GLY A 517 4.93 27.71 -16.76
C GLY A 517 4.09 26.85 -17.72
N MET A 518 4.58 25.68 -18.15
CA MET A 518 3.86 24.77 -19.02
C MET A 518 3.51 23.48 -18.29
N ASN A 519 2.23 23.08 -18.35
CA ASN A 519 1.82 21.76 -17.90
C ASN A 519 2.61 20.72 -18.71
N ARG A 520 3.14 19.71 -18.04
CA ARG A 520 4.00 18.71 -18.70
C ARG A 520 3.63 17.28 -18.35
N TRP A 521 3.38 17.01 -17.08
CA TRP A 521 3.10 15.67 -16.60
C TRP A 521 1.74 15.61 -15.94
N ALA A 522 0.98 14.56 -16.25
CA ALA A 522 -0.25 14.19 -15.55
C ALA A 522 -0.01 12.94 -14.71
N SER A 523 -0.69 12.82 -13.58
CA SER A 523 -0.66 11.64 -12.73
C SER A 523 -2.05 11.30 -12.24
N GLU A 524 -2.40 10.02 -12.32
CA GLU A 524 -3.68 9.46 -11.91
C GLU A 524 -3.39 8.28 -11.00
N GLY A 525 -3.90 8.31 -9.76
CA GLY A 525 -3.60 7.28 -8.78
C GLY A 525 -4.67 7.10 -7.71
N ILE A 526 -4.45 6.08 -6.88
CA ILE A 526 -5.31 5.67 -5.78
C ILE A 526 -4.50 5.74 -4.49
N GLN A 527 -5.07 6.37 -3.47
CA GLN A 527 -4.53 6.31 -2.11
C GLN A 527 -4.88 4.94 -1.51
N VAL A 528 -3.85 4.11 -1.35
CA VAL A 528 -4.03 2.70 -1.00
C VAL A 528 -4.39 2.59 0.47
N GLY A 529 -5.49 1.90 0.76
CA GLY A 529 -6.03 1.81 2.10
C GLY A 529 -6.76 3.07 2.54
N GLY A 530 -7.35 3.81 1.61
CA GLY A 530 -8.43 4.74 1.93
C GLY A 530 -8.01 6.09 2.51
N PRO A 531 -8.98 6.84 3.04
CA PRO A 531 -8.80 8.19 3.58
C PRO A 531 -7.66 8.28 4.61
N ARG A 532 -6.79 9.30 4.49
CA ARG A 532 -5.65 9.57 5.40
C ARG A 532 -4.66 8.41 5.60
N SER A 533 -4.70 7.41 4.70
CA SER A 533 -3.79 6.27 4.75
C SER A 533 -2.32 6.66 4.76
N LYS A 534 -1.55 6.10 5.70
CA LYS A 534 -0.08 6.15 5.81
C LYS A 534 0.63 5.64 4.55
N TRP A 535 -0.03 4.79 3.77
CA TRP A 535 0.59 4.15 2.60
C TRP A 535 0.65 5.05 1.39
N GLY A 536 -0.07 6.17 1.38
CA GLY A 536 0.01 7.13 0.29
C GLY A 536 -0.56 6.61 -1.04
N VAL A 537 -0.06 7.14 -2.16
CA VAL A 537 -0.77 7.16 -3.45
C VAL A 537 0.01 6.44 -4.54
N LEU A 538 -0.55 5.38 -5.10
CA LEU A 538 0.03 4.61 -6.21
C LEU A 538 -0.74 4.87 -7.50
N GLY A 539 -0.03 4.96 -8.63
CA GLY A 539 -0.69 5.19 -9.90
C GLY A 539 0.25 5.28 -11.08
N ALA A 540 -0.24 5.87 -12.16
CA ALA A 540 0.50 6.09 -13.40
C ALA A 540 0.69 7.57 -13.67
N TRP A 541 1.89 7.92 -14.13
CA TRP A 541 2.19 9.23 -14.71
C TRP A 541 2.25 9.11 -16.23
N THR A 542 1.83 10.16 -16.92
CA THR A 542 1.79 10.26 -18.38
C THR A 542 2.18 11.66 -18.85
N ASP A 543 2.54 11.82 -20.12
CA ASP A 543 2.59 13.14 -20.76
C ASP A 543 1.19 13.79 -20.71
N ILE A 544 1.15 15.11 -20.46
CA ILE A 544 -0.11 15.85 -20.46
C ILE A 544 -0.75 15.91 -21.86
N ASN A 545 0.06 15.83 -22.91
CA ASN A 545 -0.40 15.78 -24.30
C ASN A 545 -0.94 14.38 -24.63
N ARG A 546 -2.14 14.12 -24.12
CA ARG A 546 -2.90 12.87 -24.25
C ARG A 546 -3.28 12.47 -25.69
N ASN A 547 -2.98 13.32 -26.68
CA ASN A 547 -3.13 13.04 -28.12
C ASN A 547 -1.88 12.41 -28.73
N ASP A 548 -0.72 12.56 -28.09
CA ASP A 548 0.52 11.94 -28.52
C ASP A 548 0.50 10.46 -28.12
N LYS A 549 0.38 9.58 -29.12
CA LYS A 549 0.37 8.13 -28.90
C LYS A 549 1.71 7.61 -28.40
N GLU A 550 2.80 8.33 -28.68
CA GLU A 550 4.17 7.99 -28.29
C GLU A 550 4.56 8.66 -26.96
N GLY A 551 3.63 9.39 -26.34
CA GLY A 551 3.83 10.00 -25.03
C GLY A 551 4.20 8.95 -23.98
N PRO A 552 5.25 9.19 -23.17
CA PRO A 552 5.70 8.20 -22.20
C PRO A 552 4.71 8.04 -21.05
N ALA A 553 4.73 6.85 -20.46
CA ALA A 553 3.99 6.52 -19.26
C ALA A 553 4.82 5.63 -18.34
N GLY A 554 4.50 5.65 -17.06
CA GLY A 554 5.14 4.77 -16.08
C GLY A 554 4.47 4.88 -14.71
N PRO A 555 4.90 4.06 -13.75
CA PRO A 555 4.29 4.08 -12.43
C PRO A 555 4.88 5.21 -11.57
N PHE A 556 4.08 5.67 -10.61
CA PHE A 556 4.53 6.55 -9.54
C PHE A 556 4.05 6.08 -8.17
N TYR A 557 4.71 6.58 -7.13
CA TYR A 557 4.29 6.41 -5.75
C TYR A 557 4.55 7.70 -4.96
N PHE A 558 3.51 8.22 -4.28
CA PHE A 558 3.64 9.26 -3.26
C PHE A 558 3.61 8.66 -1.86
N PHE A 559 4.55 9.06 -1.02
CA PHE A 559 4.61 8.71 0.40
C PHE A 559 4.60 9.99 1.22
N LYS A 560 3.74 10.07 2.23
CA LYS A 560 3.74 11.24 3.11
C LYS A 560 4.89 11.12 4.10
N ILE A 561 5.71 12.17 4.19
CA ILE A 561 6.91 12.22 5.04
C ILE A 561 6.79 13.24 6.17
N GLU A 562 5.92 14.24 6.04
CA GLU A 562 5.53 15.19 7.10
C GLU A 562 4.03 15.45 6.98
N TYR A 563 3.32 15.45 8.12
CA TYR A 563 1.85 15.40 8.16
C TYR A 563 1.16 16.74 8.29
#